data_AF-E4SJU6-F1
#
_entry.id   AF-E4SJU6-F1
#
_cell.length_a   1.000
_cell.length_b   1.000
_cell.length_c   1.000
_cell.angle_alpha   90.00
_cell.angle_beta   90.00
_cell.angle_gamma   90.00
#
_symmetry.space_group_name_H-M   'P 1'
#
loop_
_entity.id
_entity.type
_entity.pdbx_description
1 polymer ?
#
loop_
_entity_poly.entity_id
_entity_poly.type
_entity_poly.pdbx_seq_one_letter_code
_entity_poly.pdbx_strand_id
1 'polypeptide(L)'
;MSSYYELIWKENELDSYSTDKLNFIFNTINHPFPVSYRQMYSNRLEWQKAVKHHNDLIQKVKDTINTRDDIHDVREAWLKQHDNAKTTTEDGYTIEQIANKLPHLANQLGAFMEIENIEIKYFDDDFKPRYDLNDFKDIFKENYKGSGFKQTGMTKDALLKLYPQINKQDLENVLEMADCEPETEDGVEVMPYWYAVNAKRMLVDGDSFTETFDN
;
A
#
# COMPACT_ATOMS: atom_id res chain seq x y z
N MET A 1 4.45 -3.35 -9.55
CA MET A 1 3.25 -2.54 -9.83
C MET A 1 2.01 -3.43 -9.77
N SER A 2 1.37 -3.52 -8.61
CA SER A 2 -0.02 -4.01 -8.49
C SER A 2 -0.89 -2.77 -8.64
N SER A 3 -1.46 -2.57 -9.83
CA SER A 3 -2.18 -1.34 -10.13
C SER A 3 -3.62 -1.42 -9.62
N TYR A 4 -4.15 -0.27 -9.22
CA TYR A 4 -5.55 -0.04 -8.83
C TYR A 4 -6.63 -0.67 -9.77
N TYR A 5 -6.26 -1.09 -10.99
CA TYR A 5 -7.12 -1.81 -11.93
C TYR A 5 -7.43 -3.27 -11.54
N GLU A 6 -6.80 -3.83 -10.50
CA GLU A 6 -7.02 -5.21 -10.04
C GLU A 6 -8.30 -5.41 -9.19
N LEU A 7 -8.99 -4.32 -8.82
CA LEU A 7 -10.25 -4.38 -8.05
C LEU A 7 -11.49 -4.71 -8.89
N ILE A 8 -11.36 -4.92 -10.20
CA ILE A 8 -12.45 -5.50 -10.98
C ILE A 8 -12.37 -7.03 -10.83
N TRP A 9 -13.34 -7.58 -10.11
CA TRP A 9 -13.51 -9.03 -9.96
C TRP A 9 -14.89 -9.47 -10.43
N LYS A 10 -15.01 -10.75 -10.81
CA LYS A 10 -16.28 -11.40 -11.11
C LYS A 10 -16.50 -12.55 -10.15
N GLU A 11 -17.70 -12.61 -9.57
CA GLU A 11 -18.05 -13.61 -8.55
C GLU A 11 -18.02 -15.07 -9.06
N ASN A 12 -18.15 -15.26 -10.37
CA ASN A 12 -18.06 -16.57 -11.03
C ASN A 12 -16.63 -17.00 -11.38
N GLU A 13 -15.64 -16.12 -11.18
CA GLU A 13 -14.22 -16.38 -11.46
C GLU A 13 -13.38 -16.56 -10.19
N LEU A 14 -13.99 -16.54 -8.99
CA LEU A 14 -13.28 -16.58 -7.70
C LEU A 14 -12.28 -17.75 -7.60
N ASP A 15 -12.66 -18.94 -8.08
CA ASP A 15 -11.78 -20.12 -8.01
C ASP A 15 -10.55 -20.03 -8.92
N SER A 16 -10.57 -19.12 -9.92
CA SER A 16 -9.45 -18.89 -10.85
C SER A 16 -8.46 -17.83 -10.37
N TYR A 17 -8.83 -17.04 -9.35
CA TYR A 17 -7.96 -16.00 -8.81
C TYR A 17 -6.88 -16.59 -7.90
N SER A 18 -5.72 -15.94 -7.87
CA SER A 18 -4.66 -16.25 -6.92
C SER A 18 -5.11 -15.97 -5.48
N THR A 19 -4.49 -16.65 -4.54
CA THR A 19 -4.72 -16.47 -3.10
C THR A 19 -4.51 -15.01 -2.67
N ASP A 20 -3.46 -14.35 -3.19
CA ASP A 20 -3.23 -12.92 -3.00
C ASP A 20 -4.43 -12.06 -3.44
N LYS A 21 -4.93 -12.28 -4.66
CA LYS A 21 -6.08 -11.52 -5.18
C LYS A 21 -7.33 -11.77 -4.35
N LEU A 22 -7.55 -13.00 -3.91
CA LEU A 22 -8.66 -13.34 -3.03
C LEU A 22 -8.55 -12.63 -1.66
N ASN A 23 -7.35 -12.58 -1.08
CA ASN A 23 -7.10 -11.83 0.16
C ASN A 23 -7.35 -10.32 -0.01
N PHE A 24 -6.93 -9.73 -1.14
CA PHE A 24 -7.27 -8.33 -1.46
C PHE A 24 -8.77 -8.10 -1.60
N ILE A 25 -9.48 -8.99 -2.32
CA ILE A 25 -10.94 -8.93 -2.45
C ILE A 25 -11.57 -9.00 -1.05
N PHE A 26 -11.18 -9.98 -0.23
CA PHE A 26 -11.69 -10.15 1.13
C PHE A 26 -11.51 -8.88 1.96
N ASN A 27 -10.29 -8.33 2.03
CA ASN A 27 -10.03 -7.10 2.78
C ASN A 27 -10.83 -5.90 2.26
N THR A 28 -11.16 -5.86 0.96
CA THR A 28 -11.98 -4.79 0.37
C THR A 28 -13.46 -4.91 0.78
N ILE A 29 -14.00 -6.13 0.77
CA ILE A 29 -15.44 -6.35 0.99
C ILE A 29 -15.80 -6.67 2.44
N ASN A 30 -14.83 -7.03 3.30
CA ASN A 30 -15.05 -7.43 4.70
C ASN A 30 -15.34 -6.23 5.62
N HIS A 31 -16.24 -5.38 5.18
CA HIS A 31 -16.78 -4.26 5.92
C HIS A 31 -18.31 -4.25 5.79
N PRO A 32 -19.03 -3.84 6.85
CA PRO A 32 -20.47 -3.68 6.75
C PRO A 32 -20.84 -2.66 5.66
N PHE A 33 -21.99 -2.87 4.99
CA PHE A 33 -22.51 -1.84 4.08
C PHE A 33 -22.65 -0.50 4.80
N PRO A 34 -22.14 0.61 4.23
CA PRO A 34 -22.33 1.92 4.81
C PRO A 34 -23.82 2.26 4.90
N VAL A 35 -24.22 2.91 6.00
CA VAL A 35 -25.65 3.24 6.25
C VAL A 35 -26.23 4.12 5.14
N SER A 36 -25.42 4.95 4.50
CA SER A 36 -25.79 5.80 3.36
C SER A 36 -26.30 4.99 2.16
N TYR A 37 -25.78 3.77 1.95
CA TYR A 37 -26.19 2.91 0.83
C TYR A 37 -27.63 2.44 0.95
N ARG A 38 -28.20 2.42 2.17
CA ARG A 38 -29.62 2.09 2.36
C ARG A 38 -30.54 3.00 1.54
N GLN A 39 -30.15 4.27 1.35
CA GLN A 39 -30.95 5.25 0.60
C GLN A 39 -30.98 4.97 -0.91
N MET A 40 -30.08 4.11 -1.42
CA MET A 40 -30.02 3.72 -2.83
C MET A 40 -31.02 2.61 -3.19
N TYR A 41 -31.63 1.96 -2.21
CA TYR A 41 -32.56 0.86 -2.43
C TYR A 41 -34.01 1.34 -2.35
N SER A 42 -34.82 0.90 -3.32
CA SER A 42 -36.22 1.33 -3.48
C SER A 42 -37.11 0.94 -2.31
N ASN A 43 -36.76 -0.10 -1.55
CA ASN A 43 -37.51 -0.57 -0.39
C ASN A 43 -36.65 -1.45 0.55
N ARG A 44 -37.24 -1.81 1.70
CA ARG A 44 -36.59 -2.65 2.72
C ARG A 44 -36.22 -4.05 2.22
N LEU A 45 -37.03 -4.64 1.35
CA LEU A 45 -36.79 -6.00 0.84
C LEU A 45 -35.55 -6.04 -0.07
N GLU A 46 -35.43 -5.08 -0.99
CA GLU A 46 -34.25 -4.97 -1.87
C GLU A 46 -32.97 -4.69 -1.06
N TRP A 47 -33.04 -3.83 -0.05
CA TRP A 47 -31.94 -3.64 0.90
C TRP A 47 -31.54 -4.95 1.60
N GLN A 48 -32.49 -5.72 2.10
CA GLN A 48 -32.20 -7.00 2.77
C GLN A 48 -31.58 -8.03 1.83
N LYS A 49 -32.03 -8.08 0.56
CA LYS A 49 -31.41 -8.94 -0.47
C LYS A 49 -29.97 -8.55 -0.73
N ALA A 50 -29.67 -7.25 -0.86
CA ALA A 50 -28.32 -6.77 -1.08
C ALA A 50 -27.39 -7.07 0.12
N VAL A 51 -27.84 -6.81 1.35
CA VAL A 51 -27.09 -7.15 2.57
C VAL A 51 -26.80 -8.64 2.63
N LYS A 52 -27.80 -9.49 2.33
CA LYS A 52 -27.60 -10.94 2.28
C LYS A 52 -26.58 -11.32 1.22
N HIS A 53 -26.71 -10.80 0.00
CA HIS A 53 -25.78 -11.08 -1.11
C HIS A 53 -24.33 -10.73 -0.75
N HIS A 54 -24.10 -9.58 -0.12
CA HIS A 54 -22.78 -9.17 0.35
C HIS A 54 -22.20 -10.10 1.41
N ASN A 55 -23.00 -10.48 2.41
CA ASN A 55 -22.56 -11.44 3.42
C ASN A 55 -22.26 -12.82 2.81
N ASP A 56 -23.11 -13.28 1.90
CA ASP A 56 -22.92 -14.54 1.18
C ASP A 56 -21.64 -14.49 0.33
N LEU A 57 -21.33 -13.34 -0.30
CA LEU A 57 -20.10 -13.12 -1.06
C LEU A 57 -18.87 -13.12 -0.16
N ILE A 58 -18.89 -12.42 0.97
CA ILE A 58 -17.79 -12.44 1.96
C ILE A 58 -17.50 -13.88 2.39
N GLN A 59 -18.54 -14.63 2.73
CA GLN A 59 -18.38 -16.02 3.16
C GLN A 59 -17.83 -16.90 2.04
N LYS A 60 -18.34 -16.74 0.81
CA LYS A 60 -17.84 -17.49 -0.35
C LYS A 60 -16.35 -17.23 -0.59
N VAL A 61 -15.91 -15.98 -0.58
CA VAL A 61 -14.49 -15.62 -0.76
C VAL A 61 -13.66 -16.24 0.37
N LYS A 62 -14.09 -16.08 1.63
CA LYS A 62 -13.42 -16.68 2.79
C LYS A 62 -13.29 -18.20 2.68
N ASP A 63 -14.36 -18.90 2.29
CA ASP A 63 -14.35 -20.35 2.11
C ASP A 63 -13.39 -20.75 1.00
N THR A 64 -13.39 -20.05 -0.14
CA THR A 64 -12.43 -20.30 -1.23
C THR A 64 -10.98 -20.15 -0.76
N ILE A 65 -10.66 -19.09 -0.01
CA ILE A 65 -9.29 -18.88 0.51
C ILE A 65 -8.90 -20.03 1.47
N ASN A 66 -9.79 -20.40 2.41
CA ASN A 66 -9.52 -21.48 3.38
C ASN A 66 -9.26 -22.87 2.76
N THR A 67 -9.60 -23.08 1.49
CA THR A 67 -9.30 -24.33 0.78
C THR A 67 -7.90 -24.36 0.15
N ARG A 68 -7.20 -23.21 0.14
CA ARG A 68 -5.87 -23.07 -0.44
C ARG A 68 -4.79 -23.51 0.54
N ASP A 69 -3.77 -24.16 0.03
CA ASP A 69 -2.59 -24.58 0.77
C ASP A 69 -1.56 -23.45 0.97
N ASP A 70 -1.53 -22.48 0.05
CA ASP A 70 -0.61 -21.33 0.04
C ASP A 70 -1.12 -20.09 0.82
N ILE A 71 -2.22 -20.23 1.57
CA ILE A 71 -2.95 -19.14 2.23
C ILE A 71 -2.10 -18.25 3.16
N HIS A 72 -1.10 -18.82 3.82
CA HIS A 72 -0.21 -18.12 4.75
C HIS A 72 1.26 -18.13 4.30
N ASP A 73 1.51 -18.51 3.06
CA ASP A 73 2.86 -18.53 2.52
C ASP A 73 3.42 -17.11 2.38
N VAL A 74 4.74 -16.99 2.53
CA VAL A 74 5.44 -15.74 2.25
C VAL A 74 5.31 -15.42 0.77
N ARG A 75 4.85 -14.22 0.46
CA ARG A 75 4.53 -13.79 -0.90
C ARG A 75 5.77 -13.77 -1.78
N GLU A 76 5.63 -14.26 -3.02
CA GLU A 76 6.72 -14.26 -4.00
C GLU A 76 7.26 -12.85 -4.29
N ALA A 77 6.40 -11.83 -4.29
CA ALA A 77 6.80 -10.45 -4.50
C ALA A 77 7.78 -9.99 -3.41
N TRP A 78 7.47 -10.29 -2.15
CA TRP A 78 8.36 -10.00 -1.02
C TRP A 78 9.65 -10.82 -1.10
N LEU A 79 9.57 -12.13 -1.41
CA LEU A 79 10.76 -12.98 -1.56
C LEU A 79 11.72 -12.51 -2.67
N LYS A 80 11.21 -11.88 -3.73
CA LYS A 80 12.02 -11.27 -4.80
C LYS A 80 12.78 -10.03 -4.35
N GLN A 81 12.23 -9.27 -3.40
CA GLN A 81 12.90 -8.11 -2.80
C GLN A 81 13.92 -8.53 -1.73
N HIS A 82 13.71 -9.68 -1.10
CA HIS A 82 14.48 -10.18 0.04
C HIS A 82 15.23 -11.48 -0.29
N ASP A 83 16.11 -11.43 -1.31
CA ASP A 83 16.98 -12.51 -1.81
C ASP A 83 17.01 -13.80 -0.95
N ASN A 84 16.15 -14.77 -1.29
CA ASN A 84 16.12 -16.11 -0.67
C ASN A 84 16.08 -16.10 0.88
N ALA A 85 15.40 -15.14 1.49
CA ALA A 85 15.09 -15.12 2.91
C ALA A 85 14.09 -16.23 3.31
N LYS A 86 14.40 -17.50 3.00
CA LYS A 86 13.61 -18.69 3.38
C LYS A 86 13.68 -19.01 4.88
N THR A 87 14.39 -18.20 5.67
CA THR A 87 14.74 -18.50 7.07
C THR A 87 14.24 -17.47 8.09
N THR A 88 13.66 -16.34 7.68
CA THR A 88 13.16 -15.33 8.62
C THR A 88 11.69 -15.55 8.95
N THR A 89 11.44 -16.56 9.79
CA THR A 89 10.22 -16.70 10.60
C THR A 89 10.19 -15.65 11.72
N GLU A 90 10.38 -14.38 11.38
CA GLU A 90 10.05 -13.28 12.30
C GLU A 90 8.59 -12.89 12.04
N ASP A 91 7.83 -12.80 13.12
CA ASP A 91 6.41 -12.39 13.14
C ASP A 91 6.24 -11.09 12.36
N GLY A 92 5.32 -11.09 11.38
CA GLY A 92 4.99 -9.89 10.63
C GLY A 92 4.04 -8.96 11.40
N TYR A 93 4.14 -7.67 11.11
CA TYR A 93 3.36 -6.63 11.79
C TYR A 93 2.22 -6.13 10.90
N THR A 94 1.06 -5.82 11.49
CA THR A 94 0.05 -5.04 10.77
C THR A 94 0.49 -3.58 10.66
N ILE A 95 -0.12 -2.83 9.74
CA ILE A 95 0.17 -1.42 9.57
C ILE A 95 -0.14 -0.61 10.84
N GLU A 96 -1.17 -0.98 11.60
CA GLU A 96 -1.51 -0.32 12.87
C GLU A 96 -0.45 -0.59 13.94
N GLN A 97 0.13 -1.80 13.96
CA GLN A 97 1.23 -2.11 14.88
C GLN A 97 2.49 -1.31 14.53
N ILE A 98 2.77 -1.12 13.24
CA ILE A 98 3.87 -0.27 12.76
C ILE A 98 3.60 1.20 13.11
N ALA A 99 2.39 1.70 12.86
CA ALA A 99 1.96 3.06 13.22
C ALA A 99 2.12 3.33 14.72
N ASN A 100 1.80 2.36 15.58
CA ASN A 100 2.00 2.49 17.03
C ASN A 100 3.47 2.54 17.44
N LYS A 101 4.37 1.88 16.69
CA LYS A 101 5.82 1.98 16.90
C LYS A 101 6.40 3.29 16.38
N LEU A 102 5.79 3.87 15.34
CA LEU A 102 6.23 5.09 14.66
C LEU A 102 5.11 6.17 14.66
N PRO A 103 4.65 6.63 15.83
CA PRO A 103 3.44 7.47 15.91
C PRO A 103 3.59 8.82 15.19
N HIS A 104 4.81 9.32 15.08
CA HIS A 104 5.13 10.57 14.38
C HIS A 104 5.03 10.47 12.85
N LEU A 105 5.02 9.24 12.31
CA LEU A 105 4.92 8.94 10.88
C LEU A 105 3.67 8.14 10.51
N ALA A 106 2.78 7.86 11.47
CA ALA A 106 1.57 7.05 11.25
C ALA A 106 0.76 7.51 10.03
N ASN A 107 0.61 8.83 9.84
CA ASN A 107 -0.13 9.42 8.71
C ASN A 107 0.66 9.43 7.39
N GLN A 108 1.97 9.18 7.44
CA GLN A 108 2.87 9.17 6.28
C GLN A 108 3.30 7.76 5.88
N LEU A 109 2.93 6.73 6.66
CA LEU A 109 3.33 5.34 6.40
C LEU A 109 2.91 4.86 5.01
N GLY A 110 1.71 5.21 4.55
CA GLY A 110 1.27 4.85 3.20
C GLY A 110 2.16 5.46 2.11
N ALA A 111 2.55 6.72 2.26
CA ALA A 111 3.45 7.38 1.31
C ALA A 111 4.86 6.77 1.35
N PHE A 112 5.38 6.47 2.54
CA PHE A 112 6.64 5.76 2.68
C PHE A 112 6.62 4.39 2.00
N MET A 113 5.57 3.59 2.26
CA MET A 113 5.40 2.28 1.65
C MET A 113 5.37 2.35 0.12
N GLU A 114 4.70 3.35 -0.44
CA GLU A 114 4.65 3.61 -1.88
C GLU A 114 6.04 3.99 -2.43
N ILE A 115 6.79 4.83 -1.73
CA ILE A 115 8.12 5.29 -2.15
C ILE A 115 9.17 4.18 -2.09
N GLU A 116 9.14 3.32 -1.08
CA GLU A 116 10.10 2.20 -0.94
C GLU A 116 9.61 0.92 -1.64
N ASN A 117 8.41 0.92 -2.23
CA ASN A 117 7.73 -0.26 -2.77
C ASN A 117 7.64 -1.42 -1.77
N ILE A 118 7.22 -1.12 -0.53
CA ILE A 118 7.12 -2.11 0.53
C ILE A 118 6.00 -3.10 0.21
N GLU A 119 6.38 -4.37 0.06
CA GLU A 119 5.46 -5.46 -0.24
C GLU A 119 4.90 -6.10 1.04
N ILE A 120 3.67 -6.58 0.96
CA ILE A 120 3.11 -7.45 2.01
C ILE A 120 3.98 -8.72 2.06
N LYS A 121 4.37 -9.13 3.27
CA LYS A 121 5.15 -10.35 3.53
C LYS A 121 4.26 -11.59 3.42
N TYR A 122 3.14 -11.62 4.14
CA TYR A 122 2.13 -12.69 4.11
C TYR A 122 0.78 -12.19 4.66
N PHE A 123 -0.27 -13.00 4.54
CA PHE A 123 -1.56 -12.78 5.20
C PHE A 123 -1.70 -13.72 6.40
N ASP A 124 -2.14 -13.20 7.55
CA ASP A 124 -2.32 -14.01 8.76
C ASP A 124 -3.63 -14.83 8.76
N ASP A 125 -3.90 -15.54 9.85
CA ASP A 125 -5.11 -16.35 10.06
C ASP A 125 -6.43 -15.54 9.96
N ASP A 126 -6.37 -14.23 10.15
CA ASP A 126 -7.49 -13.29 9.99
C ASP A 126 -7.51 -12.63 8.59
N PHE A 127 -6.65 -13.10 7.68
CA PHE A 127 -6.39 -12.55 6.34
C PHE A 127 -5.93 -11.10 6.34
N LYS A 128 -5.32 -10.64 7.43
CA LYS A 128 -4.74 -9.30 7.50
C LYS A 128 -3.33 -9.30 6.91
N PRO A 129 -2.98 -8.26 6.13
CA PRO A 129 -1.64 -8.13 5.59
C PRO A 129 -0.62 -7.91 6.70
N ARG A 130 0.47 -8.67 6.63
CA ARG A 130 1.61 -8.58 7.53
C ARG A 130 2.84 -8.11 6.78
N TYR A 131 3.58 -7.18 7.36
CA TYR A 131 4.79 -6.59 6.78
C TYR A 131 6.01 -6.91 7.65
N ASP A 132 7.19 -6.94 7.04
CA ASP A 132 8.44 -7.05 7.79
C ASP A 132 8.77 -5.70 8.43
N LEU A 133 9.19 -5.66 9.70
CA LEU A 133 9.52 -4.39 10.34
C LEU A 133 10.81 -3.79 9.76
N ASN A 134 11.71 -4.63 9.25
CA ASN A 134 12.98 -4.17 8.69
C ASN A 134 12.79 -3.38 7.38
N ASP A 135 11.68 -3.58 6.69
CA ASP A 135 11.27 -2.80 5.52
C ASP A 135 11.03 -1.32 5.86
N PHE A 136 10.80 -1.00 7.15
CA PHE A 136 10.57 0.35 7.64
C PHE A 136 11.81 0.97 8.30
N LYS A 137 12.99 0.32 8.22
CA LYS A 137 14.20 0.77 8.93
C LYS A 137 14.56 2.23 8.64
N ASP A 138 14.33 2.71 7.42
CA ASP A 138 14.78 4.02 6.95
C ASP A 138 14.03 5.20 7.57
N ILE A 139 12.85 4.94 8.12
CA ILE A 139 12.02 5.94 8.84
C ILE A 139 12.13 5.88 10.36
N PHE A 140 13.02 5.06 10.91
CA PHE A 140 13.38 5.18 12.31
C PHE A 140 14.30 6.39 12.51
N LYS A 141 14.05 7.18 13.56
CA LYS A 141 14.74 8.47 13.79
C LYS A 141 16.27 8.33 13.84
N GLU A 142 16.77 7.23 14.38
CA GLU A 142 18.19 6.89 14.42
C GLU A 142 18.84 6.77 13.04
N ASN A 143 18.04 6.48 11.99
CA ASN A 143 18.51 6.22 10.64
C ASN A 143 18.38 7.44 9.70
N TYR A 144 17.67 8.50 10.10
CA TYR A 144 17.41 9.69 9.27
C TYR A 144 18.66 10.29 8.60
N LYS A 145 19.79 10.30 9.32
CA LYS A 145 21.06 10.83 8.77
C LYS A 145 21.59 10.00 7.60
N GLY A 146 21.34 8.68 7.58
CA GLY A 146 21.85 7.76 6.57
C GLY A 146 20.84 7.45 5.47
N SER A 147 19.54 7.49 5.79
CA SER A 147 18.46 7.18 4.85
C SER A 147 18.07 8.39 4.00
N GLY A 148 18.17 9.60 4.56
CA GLY A 148 17.67 10.83 3.91
C GLY A 148 16.14 10.96 3.98
N PHE A 149 15.48 10.06 4.70
CA PHE A 149 14.08 10.19 5.15
C PHE A 149 14.02 11.01 6.44
N LYS A 150 12.91 11.71 6.61
CA LYS A 150 12.64 12.65 7.70
C LYS A 150 11.17 12.56 8.13
N GLN A 151 10.78 13.31 9.17
CA GLN A 151 9.41 13.25 9.67
C GLN A 151 8.39 13.78 8.65
N THR A 152 8.68 14.89 7.97
CA THR A 152 7.72 15.51 7.05
C THR A 152 7.96 15.17 5.58
N GLY A 153 9.10 14.59 5.25
CA GLY A 153 9.44 14.25 3.87
C GLY A 153 10.75 13.51 3.72
N MET A 154 11.35 13.63 2.55
CA MET A 154 12.64 13.04 2.23
C MET A 154 13.49 13.98 1.38
N THR A 155 14.79 13.76 1.38
CA THR A 155 15.71 14.50 0.50
C THR A 155 15.55 14.05 -0.95
N LYS A 156 15.76 14.98 -1.89
CA LYS A 156 15.79 14.66 -3.34
C LYS A 156 16.85 13.61 -3.65
N ASP A 157 18.01 13.70 -3.01
CA ASP A 157 19.11 12.74 -3.15
C ASP A 157 18.72 11.33 -2.71
N ALA A 158 17.92 11.19 -1.64
CA ALA A 158 17.41 9.89 -1.22
C ALA A 158 16.48 9.28 -2.28
N LEU A 159 15.60 10.08 -2.89
CA LEU A 159 14.71 9.58 -3.95
C LEU A 159 15.50 9.12 -5.17
N LEU A 160 16.49 9.91 -5.61
CA LEU A 160 17.36 9.56 -6.74
C LEU A 160 18.21 8.31 -6.45
N LYS A 161 18.55 8.06 -5.18
CA LYS A 161 19.26 6.84 -4.76
C LYS A 161 18.34 5.61 -4.81
N LEU A 162 17.08 5.74 -4.41
CA LEU A 162 16.08 4.66 -4.52
C LEU A 162 15.76 4.34 -5.97
N TYR A 163 15.71 5.36 -6.82
CA TYR A 163 15.34 5.25 -8.22
C TYR A 163 16.43 5.78 -9.14
N PRO A 164 17.53 5.02 -9.32
CA PRO A 164 18.71 5.48 -10.08
C PRO A 164 18.43 5.70 -11.58
N GLN A 165 17.29 5.23 -12.09
CA GLN A 165 16.82 5.51 -13.44
C GLN A 165 16.29 6.94 -13.62
N ILE A 166 15.92 7.64 -12.54
CA ILE A 166 15.42 9.01 -12.62
C ILE A 166 16.58 9.98 -12.83
N ASN A 167 16.49 10.80 -13.87
CA ASN A 167 17.43 11.91 -14.04
C ASN A 167 17.11 13.03 -13.05
N LYS A 168 18.14 13.61 -12.42
CA LYS A 168 18.00 14.76 -11.52
C LYS A 168 17.19 15.91 -12.13
N GLN A 169 17.42 16.24 -13.40
CA GLN A 169 16.70 17.32 -14.07
C GLN A 169 15.21 17.01 -14.24
N ASP A 170 14.87 15.75 -14.51
CA ASP A 170 13.47 15.34 -14.66
C ASP A 170 12.72 15.45 -13.33
N LEU A 171 13.38 15.06 -12.24
CA LEU A 171 12.85 15.29 -10.88
C LEU A 171 12.65 16.78 -10.60
N GLU A 172 13.63 17.63 -10.89
CA GLU A 172 13.51 19.08 -10.71
C GLU A 172 12.34 19.65 -11.50
N ASN A 173 12.18 19.26 -12.77
CA ASN A 173 11.08 19.72 -13.62
C ASN A 173 9.71 19.30 -13.06
N VAL A 174 9.56 18.05 -12.59
CA VAL A 174 8.30 17.57 -12.00
C VAL A 174 7.96 18.34 -10.73
N LEU A 175 8.95 18.60 -9.87
CA LEU A 175 8.73 19.37 -8.65
C LEU A 175 8.41 20.83 -8.93
N GLU A 176 9.01 21.43 -9.95
CA GLU A 176 8.66 22.79 -10.39
C GLU A 176 7.23 22.83 -10.97
N MET A 177 6.86 21.87 -11.84
CA MET A 177 5.50 21.79 -12.39
C MET A 177 4.42 21.57 -11.32
N ALA A 178 4.78 20.89 -10.23
CA ALA A 178 3.89 20.64 -9.10
C ALA A 178 3.81 21.81 -8.11
N ASP A 179 4.49 22.93 -8.38
CA ASP A 179 4.68 24.04 -7.43
C ASP A 179 5.11 23.53 -6.05
N CYS A 180 6.10 22.63 -6.02
CA CYS A 180 6.57 22.01 -4.78
C CYS A 180 7.09 23.08 -3.81
N GLU A 181 6.59 23.05 -2.58
CA GLU A 181 7.09 23.85 -1.46
C GLU A 181 7.96 22.94 -0.56
N PRO A 182 9.31 22.96 -0.67
CA PRO A 182 10.17 22.18 0.20
C PRO A 182 10.11 22.70 1.64
N GLU A 183 10.20 21.80 2.60
CA GLU A 183 10.32 22.13 4.01
C GLU A 183 11.77 22.06 4.47
N THR A 184 12.07 22.61 5.64
CA THR A 184 13.38 22.45 6.29
C THR A 184 13.21 21.71 7.62
N GLU A 185 13.81 20.53 7.72
CA GLU A 185 13.83 19.72 8.94
C GLU A 185 15.29 19.51 9.38
N ASP A 186 15.63 19.89 10.62
CA ASP A 186 17.00 19.82 11.17
C ASP A 186 18.08 20.49 10.29
N GLY A 187 17.73 21.57 9.57
CA GLY A 187 18.64 22.27 8.67
C GLY A 187 18.88 21.57 7.33
N VAL A 188 18.06 20.58 6.99
CA VAL A 188 18.06 19.87 5.71
C VAL A 188 16.78 20.21 4.95
N GLU A 189 16.92 20.60 3.68
CA GLU A 189 15.76 20.76 2.78
C GLU A 189 15.17 19.38 2.47
N VAL A 190 13.87 19.23 2.71
CA VAL A 190 13.11 18.01 2.45
C VAL A 190 11.95 18.31 1.52
N MET A 191 11.74 17.41 0.58
CA MET A 191 10.53 17.37 -0.23
C MET A 191 9.46 16.59 0.55
N PRO A 192 8.27 17.17 0.78
CA PRO A 192 7.19 16.46 1.47
C PRO A 192 6.84 15.13 0.79
N TYR A 193 6.41 14.15 1.58
CA TYR A 193 6.13 12.79 1.09
C TYR A 193 5.13 12.73 -0.06
N TRP A 194 4.13 13.58 -0.06
CA TRP A 194 3.16 13.69 -1.16
C TRP A 194 3.83 13.99 -2.50
N TYR A 195 4.73 14.96 -2.55
CA TYR A 195 5.49 15.28 -3.76
C TYR A 195 6.42 14.15 -4.17
N ALA A 196 7.02 13.44 -3.21
CA ALA A 196 7.86 12.29 -3.48
C ALA A 196 7.08 11.13 -4.13
N VAL A 197 5.89 10.82 -3.62
CA VAL A 197 4.99 9.82 -4.20
C VAL A 197 4.61 10.20 -5.62
N ASN A 198 4.20 11.44 -5.86
CA ASN A 198 3.78 11.89 -7.18
C ASN A 198 4.93 11.91 -8.19
N ALA A 199 6.13 12.32 -7.76
CA ALA A 199 7.32 12.23 -8.59
C ALA A 199 7.64 10.78 -8.97
N LYS A 200 7.56 9.85 -8.02
CA LYS A 200 7.74 8.41 -8.27
C LYS A 200 6.70 7.87 -9.26
N ARG A 201 5.42 8.19 -9.07
CA ARG A 201 4.34 7.78 -9.98
C ARG A 201 4.56 8.23 -11.42
N MET A 202 4.94 9.49 -11.61
CA MET A 202 5.19 10.01 -12.95
C MET A 202 6.47 9.45 -13.59
N LEU A 203 7.57 9.43 -12.84
CA LEU A 203 8.91 9.19 -13.39
C LEU A 203 9.28 7.70 -13.39
N VAL A 204 8.58 6.88 -12.61
CA VAL A 204 8.82 5.44 -12.49
C VAL A 204 7.61 4.63 -12.97
N ASP A 205 6.41 4.98 -12.50
CA ASP A 205 5.21 4.18 -12.80
C ASP A 205 4.58 4.55 -14.15
N GLY A 206 4.88 5.75 -14.68
CA GLY A 206 4.41 6.22 -15.98
C GLY A 206 3.02 6.85 -15.94
N ASP A 207 2.55 7.25 -14.75
CA ASP A 207 1.28 7.95 -14.58
C ASP A 207 1.30 9.32 -15.30
N SER A 208 0.16 9.70 -15.88
CA SER A 208 0.05 11.01 -16.54
C SER A 208 -0.04 12.14 -15.51
N PHE A 209 0.52 13.31 -15.85
CA PHE A 209 0.53 14.49 -14.95
C PHE A 209 -0.89 14.88 -14.50
N THR A 210 -1.85 14.85 -15.42
CA THR A 210 -3.27 15.14 -15.16
C THR A 210 -3.95 14.17 -14.19
N GLU A 211 -3.48 12.93 -14.08
CA GLU A 211 -4.08 11.95 -13.15
C GLU A 211 -3.41 11.96 -11.77
N THR A 212 -2.19 12.51 -11.68
CA THR A 212 -1.33 12.43 -10.49
C THR A 212 -1.56 13.59 -9.51
N PHE A 213 -1.92 14.79 -9.98
CA PHE A 213 -2.08 15.99 -9.14
C PHE A 213 -3.54 16.48 -8.97
N ASP A 214 -4.51 15.91 -9.70
CA ASP A 214 -5.93 16.30 -9.64
C ASP A 214 -6.80 15.41 -8.72
N ASN A 215 -6.21 14.48 -7.94
CA ASN A 215 -6.92 13.62 -6.98
C ASN A 215 -6.60 13.94 -5.52
#